data_AF-A0A952AG01-F1
#
_entry.id   AF-A0A952AG01-F1
#
_cell.length_a   1.000
_cell.length_b   1.000
_cell.length_c   1.000
_cell.angle_alpha   90.00
_cell.angle_beta   90.00
_cell.angle_gamma   90.00
#
_symmetry.space_group_name_H-M   'P 1'
#
loop_
_entity.id
_entity.type
_entity.pdbx_description
1 polymer ?
#
loop_
_entity_poly.entity_id
_entity_poly.type
_entity_poly.pdbx_seq_one_letter_code
_entity_poly.pdbx_strand_id
1 'polypeptide(L)'
;FFVVDNRATIGVQILQPFDNSLFRTHQRVQVSVNVAQINPINPQQQVKLVILQNNRWDNVVRNIMPAFIRGNVLEYNGEQDCLFPSGNEYRWVDLRTFRLATERVASIDKNVQPNEIFLKPDAARSQIRYAYFKDYNGWYFIQTTESVNPFWQGDYANVHFTFIPPNNKPFDNKNLYITSNFTNDKLNEESKLEFNDDEGVYEKSFLLKQGYYTYSYVTTDNNNPNTKANQSITEGNLWDTENDYTVFVYYRSLNGRHDELVAITTANSKLLIR
;
A
#
# COMPACT_ATOMS: atom_id res chain seq x y z
N PHE A 1 14.87 -0.10 7.83
CA PHE A 1 15.58 0.88 6.98
C PHE A 1 16.49 0.14 6.01
N PHE A 2 16.93 0.80 4.95
CA PHE A 2 17.87 0.24 3.96
C PHE A 2 19.07 1.16 3.82
N VAL A 3 20.24 0.59 3.48
CA VAL A 3 21.47 1.34 3.21
C VAL A 3 21.85 1.07 1.76
N VAL A 4 21.92 2.13 0.96
CA VAL A 4 22.24 2.05 -0.47
C VAL A 4 23.67 2.51 -0.71
N ASP A 5 24.39 1.75 -1.54
CA ASP A 5 25.68 2.13 -2.09
C ASP A 5 25.50 2.38 -3.60
N ASN A 6 25.31 3.64 -3.97
CA ASN A 6 24.77 4.01 -5.28
C ASN A 6 25.77 3.75 -6.43
N ARG A 7 25.69 2.54 -7.01
CA ARG A 7 26.54 2.04 -8.11
C ARG A 7 25.74 1.57 -9.33
N ALA A 8 24.45 1.86 -9.38
CA ALA A 8 23.62 1.63 -10.55
C ALA A 8 22.64 2.80 -10.74
N THR A 9 22.05 2.91 -11.92
CA THR A 9 21.00 3.91 -12.18
C THR A 9 19.75 3.21 -12.65
N ILE A 10 18.60 3.62 -12.13
CA ILE A 10 17.30 3.01 -12.41
C ILE A 10 16.44 4.01 -13.17
N GLY A 11 15.92 3.61 -14.33
CA GLY A 11 14.81 4.25 -15.02
C GLY A 11 13.54 3.46 -14.78
N VAL A 12 12.42 4.15 -14.49
CA VAL A 12 11.12 3.54 -14.23
C VAL A 12 10.05 4.22 -15.07
N GLN A 13 9.17 3.44 -15.67
CA GLN A 13 7.99 3.91 -16.39
C GLN A 13 6.78 3.11 -15.96
N ILE A 14 5.66 3.78 -15.68
CA ILE A 14 4.41 3.13 -15.30
C ILE A 14 3.45 3.28 -16.48
N LEU A 15 3.00 2.15 -17.01
CA LEU A 15 2.25 2.06 -18.26
C LEU A 15 1.03 1.17 -18.11
N GLN A 16 0.02 1.41 -18.93
CA GLN A 16 -1.13 0.50 -19.02
C GLN A 16 -0.67 -0.88 -19.52
N PRO A 17 -1.19 -1.98 -18.93
CA PRO A 17 -0.99 -3.32 -19.45
C PRO A 17 -1.57 -3.44 -20.87
N PHE A 18 -0.97 -4.30 -21.70
CA PHE A 18 -1.50 -4.59 -23.04
C PHE A 18 -2.74 -5.51 -23.01
N ASP A 19 -2.88 -6.32 -21.96
CA ASP A 19 -4.04 -7.19 -21.79
C ASP A 19 -5.29 -6.36 -21.51
N ASN A 20 -6.28 -6.43 -22.41
CA ASN A 20 -7.54 -5.71 -22.31
C ASN A 20 -8.32 -5.99 -21.01
N SER A 21 -8.15 -7.18 -20.42
CA SER A 21 -8.80 -7.52 -19.14
C SER A 21 -8.18 -6.78 -17.94
N LEU A 22 -6.90 -6.42 -18.04
CA LEU A 22 -6.12 -5.76 -17.00
C LEU A 22 -5.94 -4.26 -17.24
N PHE A 23 -6.17 -3.80 -18.47
CA PHE A 23 -5.94 -2.43 -18.94
C PHE A 23 -6.51 -1.34 -18.02
N ARG A 24 -7.68 -1.57 -17.42
CA ARG A 24 -8.36 -0.60 -16.54
C ARG A 24 -8.13 -0.81 -15.05
N THR A 25 -7.47 -1.90 -14.66
CA THR A 25 -7.42 -2.38 -13.27
C THR A 25 -6.00 -2.56 -12.75
N HIS A 26 -5.01 -2.70 -13.63
CA HIS A 26 -3.63 -2.95 -13.23
C HIS A 26 -2.70 -1.89 -13.79
N GLN A 27 -1.62 -1.63 -13.04
CA GLN A 27 -0.51 -0.80 -13.44
C GLN A 27 0.70 -1.68 -13.76
N ARG A 28 1.35 -1.46 -14.91
CA ARG A 28 2.57 -2.16 -15.30
C ARG A 28 3.79 -1.28 -15.06
N VAL A 29 4.77 -1.78 -14.32
CA VAL A 29 6.01 -1.05 -14.02
C VAL A 29 7.14 -1.58 -14.90
N GLN A 30 7.58 -0.80 -15.87
CA GLN A 30 8.78 -1.10 -16.65
C GLN A 30 10.01 -0.51 -15.97
N VAL A 31 11.08 -1.29 -15.90
CA VAL A 31 12.32 -0.88 -15.26
C VAL A 31 13.51 -1.09 -16.19
N SER A 32 14.37 -0.10 -16.31
CA SER A 32 15.69 -0.21 -16.94
C SER A 32 16.77 0.04 -15.89
N VAL A 33 17.75 -0.86 -15.77
CA VAL A 33 18.84 -0.73 -14.80
C VAL A 33 20.17 -0.64 -15.54
N ASN A 34 20.88 0.48 -15.40
CA ASN A 34 22.24 0.64 -15.89
C ASN A 34 23.23 0.13 -14.84
N VAL A 35 23.95 -0.94 -15.18
CA VAL A 35 24.90 -1.64 -14.30
C VAL A 35 26.37 -1.40 -14.69
N ALA A 36 26.66 -0.34 -15.45
CA ALA A 36 28.01 -0.07 -15.97
C ALA A 36 29.09 0.03 -14.89
N GLN A 37 28.77 0.61 -13.71
CA GLN A 37 29.74 0.75 -12.62
C GLN A 37 29.98 -0.56 -11.85
N ILE A 38 29.05 -1.51 -11.89
CA ILE A 38 29.15 -2.81 -11.22
C ILE A 38 29.79 -3.85 -12.16
N ASN A 39 29.54 -3.73 -13.46
CA ASN A 39 30.04 -4.62 -14.50
C ASN A 39 29.86 -6.13 -14.18
N PRO A 40 28.60 -6.58 -13.94
CA PRO A 40 28.34 -7.97 -13.57
C PRO A 40 28.71 -8.95 -14.70
N ILE A 41 29.39 -10.04 -14.36
CA ILE A 41 29.79 -11.11 -15.30
C ILE A 41 28.56 -11.87 -15.78
N ASN A 42 27.63 -12.18 -14.87
CA ASN A 42 26.35 -12.79 -15.17
C ASN A 42 25.21 -11.95 -14.58
N PRO A 43 24.71 -10.92 -15.29
CA PRO A 43 23.70 -10.01 -14.77
C PRO A 43 22.43 -10.71 -14.30
N GLN A 44 22.00 -11.79 -14.97
CA GLN A 44 20.76 -12.50 -14.65
C GLN A 44 20.79 -13.20 -13.28
N GLN A 45 21.98 -13.60 -12.81
CA GLN A 45 22.15 -14.25 -11.51
C GLN A 45 22.62 -13.27 -10.43
N GLN A 46 23.39 -12.26 -10.83
CA GLN A 46 24.05 -11.35 -9.90
C GLN A 46 23.21 -10.10 -9.58
N VAL A 47 22.27 -9.73 -10.44
CA VAL A 47 21.42 -8.55 -10.25
C VAL A 47 19.98 -9.00 -9.98
N LYS A 48 19.44 -8.59 -8.84
CA LYS A 48 18.07 -8.89 -8.42
C LYS A 48 17.26 -7.60 -8.33
N LEU A 49 16.09 -7.62 -8.95
CA LEU A 49 15.13 -6.52 -8.91
C LEU A 49 14.03 -6.83 -7.89
N VAL A 50 13.68 -5.83 -7.09
CA VAL A 50 12.53 -5.87 -6.17
C VAL A 50 11.71 -4.60 -6.36
N ILE A 51 10.40 -4.72 -6.51
CA ILE A 51 9.48 -3.60 -6.72
C ILE A 51 8.38 -3.67 -5.67
N LEU A 52 8.19 -2.59 -4.93
CA LEU A 52 7.11 -2.40 -3.95
C LEU A 52 6.11 -1.37 -4.49
N GLN A 53 4.82 -1.63 -4.29
CA GLN A 53 3.75 -0.64 -4.47
C GLN A 53 3.41 -0.04 -3.10
N ASN A 54 3.43 1.29 -2.96
CA ASN A 54 3.09 2.01 -1.73
C ASN A 54 3.81 1.49 -0.48
N ASN A 55 5.09 1.12 -0.64
CA ASN A 55 5.92 0.54 0.43
C ASN A 55 5.38 -0.77 1.05
N ARG A 56 4.45 -1.45 0.36
CA ARG A 56 3.87 -2.72 0.80
C ARG A 56 4.71 -3.91 0.40
N TRP A 57 4.94 -4.81 1.36
CA TRP A 57 5.71 -6.04 1.16
C TRP A 57 4.84 -7.25 0.80
N ASP A 58 3.53 -7.19 1.06
CA ASP A 58 2.62 -8.31 0.82
C ASP A 58 2.41 -8.61 -0.68
N ASN A 59 2.49 -7.58 -1.54
CA ASN A 59 2.31 -7.69 -2.99
C ASN A 59 3.61 -7.45 -3.79
N VAL A 60 4.77 -7.56 -3.13
CA VAL A 60 6.10 -7.34 -3.75
C VAL A 60 6.32 -8.20 -5.00
N VAL A 61 6.88 -7.58 -6.04
CA VAL A 61 7.40 -8.29 -7.22
C VAL A 61 8.92 -8.44 -7.07
N ARG A 62 9.40 -9.68 -7.20
CA ARG A 62 10.82 -10.06 -7.07
C ARG A 62 11.10 -11.31 -7.89
N ASN A 63 12.38 -11.68 -8.00
CA ASN A 63 12.84 -12.86 -8.75
C ASN A 63 12.48 -12.83 -10.25
N ILE A 64 12.39 -11.62 -10.81
CA ILE A 64 12.20 -11.40 -12.24
C ILE A 64 13.56 -11.32 -12.94
N MET A 65 13.65 -11.92 -14.12
CA MET A 65 14.83 -11.84 -14.97
C MET A 65 14.68 -10.67 -15.96
N PRO A 66 15.76 -10.01 -16.37
CA PRO A 66 15.69 -9.01 -17.43
C PRO A 66 15.29 -9.70 -18.74
N ALA A 67 14.32 -9.11 -19.44
CA ALA A 67 13.86 -9.59 -20.73
C ALA A 67 14.91 -9.33 -21.82
N PHE A 68 15.61 -8.19 -21.74
CA PHE A 68 16.71 -7.85 -22.64
C PHE A 68 17.92 -7.33 -21.88
N ILE A 69 19.11 -7.61 -22.41
CA ILE A 69 20.38 -7.08 -21.92
C ILE A 69 21.03 -6.34 -23.09
N ARG A 70 21.10 -5.01 -23.00
CA ARG A 70 21.65 -4.13 -24.03
C ARG A 70 22.93 -3.48 -23.53
N GLY A 71 24.07 -4.12 -23.78
CA GLY A 71 25.35 -3.70 -23.21
C GLY A 71 25.28 -3.73 -21.67
N ASN A 72 25.36 -2.55 -21.04
CA ASN A 72 25.29 -2.39 -19.59
C ASN A 72 23.88 -2.10 -19.05
N VAL A 73 22.83 -2.17 -19.89
CA VAL A 73 21.45 -1.88 -19.48
C VAL A 73 20.64 -3.18 -19.43
N LEU A 74 20.05 -3.46 -18.27
CA LEU A 74 19.11 -4.55 -18.05
C LEU A 74 17.68 -4.01 -18.18
N GLU A 75 16.93 -4.52 -19.13
CA GLU A 75 15.54 -4.10 -19.38
C GLU A 75 14.57 -5.15 -18.81
N TYR A 76 13.76 -4.75 -17.84
CA TYR A 76 12.67 -5.52 -17.25
C TYR A 76 11.35 -4.99 -17.81
N ASN A 77 10.98 -5.49 -18.98
CA ASN A 77 9.82 -5.02 -19.76
C ASN A 77 8.91 -6.17 -20.24
N GLY A 78 8.97 -7.33 -19.59
CA GLY A 78 8.11 -8.46 -19.89
C GLY A 78 6.63 -8.08 -19.86
N GLU A 79 5.82 -8.69 -20.73
CA GLU A 79 4.40 -8.33 -20.87
C GLU A 79 3.58 -8.67 -19.62
N GLN A 80 3.92 -9.77 -18.97
CA GLN A 80 3.26 -10.29 -17.77
C GLN A 80 4.04 -10.01 -16.49
N ASP A 81 5.21 -9.39 -16.60
CA ASP A 81 6.06 -9.06 -15.47
C ASP A 81 5.69 -7.68 -14.90
N CYS A 82 5.91 -7.51 -13.60
CA CYS A 82 5.73 -6.23 -12.90
C CYS A 82 4.32 -5.63 -13.05
N LEU A 83 3.30 -6.49 -13.11
CA LEU A 83 1.89 -6.12 -13.10
C LEU A 83 1.39 -6.04 -11.65
N PHE A 84 0.83 -4.89 -11.28
CA PHE A 84 0.27 -4.63 -9.97
C PHE A 84 -1.20 -4.27 -10.09
N PRO A 85 -2.10 -4.86 -9.28
CA PRO A 85 -3.45 -4.32 -9.13
C PRO A 85 -3.36 -2.86 -8.68
N SER A 86 -3.98 -1.95 -9.42
CA SER A 86 -3.83 -0.51 -9.18
C SER A 86 -4.50 -0.04 -7.90
N GLY A 87 -5.49 -0.79 -7.38
CA GLY A 87 -6.23 -0.36 -6.21
C GLY A 87 -7.05 0.89 -6.42
N ASN A 88 -7.31 1.57 -5.30
CA ASN A 88 -7.98 2.86 -5.23
C ASN A 88 -7.26 3.72 -4.19
N GLU A 89 -7.52 5.02 -4.21
CA GLU A 89 -6.95 5.96 -3.24
C GLU A 89 -7.34 5.52 -1.81
N TYR A 90 -6.36 5.52 -0.91
CA TYR A 90 -6.52 5.14 0.49
C TYR A 90 -7.52 6.07 1.17
N ARG A 91 -8.48 5.50 1.91
CA ARG A 91 -9.36 6.29 2.78
C ARG A 91 -8.54 7.04 3.80
N TRP A 92 -9.08 8.13 4.35
CA TRP A 92 -8.41 8.91 5.37
C TRP A 92 -9.30 9.13 6.58
N VAL A 93 -8.66 9.39 7.71
CA VAL A 93 -9.30 9.96 8.88
C VAL A 93 -8.38 11.02 9.49
N ASP A 94 -8.95 12.19 9.74
CA ASP A 94 -8.27 13.30 10.40
C ASP A 94 -8.60 13.27 11.89
N LEU A 95 -7.63 12.82 12.68
CA LEU A 95 -7.67 12.72 14.14
C LEU A 95 -6.73 13.74 14.80
N ARG A 96 -6.32 14.79 14.08
CA ARG A 96 -5.40 15.82 14.61
C ARG A 96 -6.03 16.67 15.73
N THR A 97 -7.32 16.50 15.98
CA THR A 97 -8.02 17.04 17.15
C THR A 97 -9.11 16.10 17.60
N PHE A 98 -9.32 16.00 18.92
CA PHE A 98 -10.46 15.29 19.51
C PHE A 98 -11.54 16.27 20.00
N ARG A 99 -11.36 17.57 19.74
CA ARG A 99 -12.29 18.61 20.20
C ARG A 99 -13.56 18.65 19.37
N LEU A 100 -13.43 18.42 18.06
CA LEU A 100 -14.50 18.47 17.08
C LEU A 100 -14.51 17.20 16.22
N ALA A 101 -15.69 16.80 15.76
CA ALA A 101 -15.83 15.75 14.77
C ALA A 101 -15.39 16.30 13.40
N THR A 102 -14.33 15.72 12.84
CA THR A 102 -13.89 16.01 11.47
C THR A 102 -14.79 15.32 10.44
N GLU A 103 -14.52 15.53 9.15
CA GLU A 103 -15.38 15.04 8.05
C GLU A 103 -15.77 13.55 8.16
N ARG A 104 -14.81 12.71 8.59
CA ARG A 104 -14.96 11.25 8.64
C ARG A 104 -15.34 10.72 10.02
N VAL A 105 -15.41 11.58 11.03
CA VAL A 105 -15.85 11.23 12.38
C VAL A 105 -17.36 11.44 12.49
N ALA A 106 -18.07 10.40 12.92
CA ALA A 106 -19.51 10.46 13.16
C ALA A 106 -19.82 11.04 14.54
N SER A 107 -19.12 10.57 15.58
CA SER A 107 -19.30 11.04 16.95
C SER A 107 -18.02 10.83 17.78
N ILE A 108 -17.94 11.56 18.89
CA ILE A 108 -16.86 11.44 19.87
C ILE A 108 -17.51 11.36 21.25
N ASP A 109 -17.32 10.26 21.96
CA ASP A 109 -17.65 10.15 23.38
C ASP A 109 -16.43 10.54 24.22
N LYS A 110 -16.61 11.59 25.02
CA LYS A 110 -15.58 12.17 25.89
C LYS A 110 -15.80 11.85 27.37
N ASN A 111 -16.82 11.04 27.68
CA ASN A 111 -17.12 10.62 29.05
C ASN A 111 -16.24 9.46 29.51
N VAL A 112 -15.52 8.84 28.57
CA VAL A 112 -14.59 7.72 28.79
C VAL A 112 -13.18 8.18 28.43
N GLN A 113 -12.18 7.64 29.12
CA GLN A 113 -10.77 7.88 28.86
C GLN A 113 -10.05 6.54 28.61
N PRO A 114 -9.39 6.33 27.44
CA PRO A 114 -9.32 7.22 26.28
C PRO A 114 -10.69 7.53 25.66
N ASN A 115 -10.82 8.67 24.94
CA ASN A 115 -12.05 9.01 24.24
C ASN A 115 -12.42 7.91 23.23
N GLU A 116 -13.71 7.68 23.03
CA GLU A 116 -14.22 6.78 22.00
C GLU A 116 -14.62 7.59 20.76
N ILE A 117 -14.03 7.30 19.61
CA ILE A 117 -14.27 8.01 18.35
C ILE A 117 -14.89 7.04 17.36
N PHE A 118 -16.12 7.30 16.95
CA PHE A 118 -16.83 6.48 15.98
C PHE A 118 -16.70 7.12 14.60
N LEU A 119 -16.17 6.37 13.64
CA LEU A 119 -16.06 6.84 12.26
C LEU A 119 -17.38 6.64 11.52
N LYS A 120 -17.58 7.42 10.46
CA LYS A 120 -18.69 7.19 9.54
C LYS A 120 -18.51 5.82 8.87
N PRO A 121 -19.56 4.99 8.76
CA PRO A 121 -19.45 3.69 8.11
C PRO A 121 -18.95 3.79 6.68
N ASP A 122 -17.99 2.93 6.34
CA ASP A 122 -17.42 2.79 5.02
C ASP A 122 -18.16 1.74 4.21
N ALA A 123 -18.53 2.04 2.96
CA ALA A 123 -19.08 1.05 2.04
C ALA A 123 -18.04 0.62 1.00
N ALA A 124 -18.26 -0.54 0.39
CA ALA A 124 -17.47 -0.99 -0.76
C ALA A 124 -17.54 0.04 -1.92
N ARG A 125 -16.37 0.37 -2.49
CA ARG A 125 -16.21 1.32 -3.60
C ARG A 125 -15.79 0.66 -4.91
N SER A 126 -15.73 -0.67 -4.95
CA SER A 126 -15.32 -1.45 -6.11
C SER A 126 -16.13 -1.21 -7.39
N GLN A 127 -17.38 -0.74 -7.27
CA GLN A 127 -18.27 -0.43 -8.40
C GLN A 127 -18.48 1.07 -8.63
N ILE A 128 -17.85 1.93 -7.82
CA ILE A 128 -17.99 3.39 -7.94
C ILE A 128 -16.96 3.90 -8.96
N ARG A 129 -17.33 4.95 -9.71
CA ARG A 129 -16.40 5.62 -10.63
C ARG A 129 -15.23 6.23 -9.86
N TYR A 130 -14.05 6.22 -10.46
CA TYR A 130 -12.87 6.84 -9.88
C TYR A 130 -13.14 8.30 -9.51
N ALA A 131 -12.79 8.65 -8.27
CA ALA A 131 -12.84 10.01 -7.75
C ALA A 131 -11.51 10.27 -7.07
N TYR A 132 -10.74 11.21 -7.62
CA TYR A 132 -9.47 11.58 -7.03
C TYR A 132 -9.70 12.39 -5.75
N PHE A 133 -8.98 12.00 -4.72
CA PHE A 133 -8.67 12.83 -3.57
C PHE A 133 -7.22 12.56 -3.21
N LYS A 134 -6.54 13.57 -2.66
CA LYS A 134 -5.14 13.43 -2.26
C LYS A 134 -5.07 12.55 -1.02
N ASP A 135 -4.39 11.42 -1.14
CA ASP A 135 -4.06 10.57 -0.02
C ASP A 135 -2.55 10.67 0.31
N TYR A 136 -2.08 9.73 1.14
CA TYR A 136 -0.66 9.58 1.44
C TYR A 136 -0.19 8.12 1.22
N ASN A 137 -0.79 7.41 0.25
CA ASN A 137 -0.37 6.04 -0.13
C ASN A 137 -0.19 5.07 1.05
N GLY A 138 -1.08 5.13 2.06
CA GLY A 138 -1.04 4.29 3.26
C GLY A 138 -0.20 4.83 4.41
N TRP A 139 0.52 5.94 4.24
CA TRP A 139 1.24 6.61 5.32
C TRP A 139 0.29 7.31 6.30
N TYR A 140 0.77 7.45 7.53
CA TYR A 140 0.16 8.27 8.56
C TYR A 140 1.19 9.24 9.13
N PHE A 141 0.73 10.33 9.74
CA PHE A 141 1.62 11.23 10.46
C PHE A 141 0.97 11.70 11.76
N ILE A 142 1.79 11.72 12.80
CA ILE A 142 1.40 12.18 14.13
C ILE A 142 1.47 13.70 14.15
N GLN A 143 0.33 14.34 14.33
CA GLN A 143 0.20 15.79 14.33
C GLN A 143 -1.03 16.19 15.14
N THR A 144 -0.93 17.36 15.78
CA THR A 144 -2.02 18.02 16.49
C THR A 144 -2.35 19.34 15.81
N THR A 145 -3.61 19.76 15.85
CA THR A 145 -3.99 21.14 15.52
C THR A 145 -3.80 22.08 16.71
N GLU A 146 -3.71 21.52 17.91
CA GLU A 146 -3.40 22.23 19.13
C GLU A 146 -1.92 22.64 19.15
N SER A 147 -1.61 23.77 19.82
CA SER A 147 -0.25 24.30 20.00
C SER A 147 0.53 23.51 21.05
N VAL A 148 0.69 22.21 20.84
CA VAL A 148 1.41 21.27 21.70
C VAL A 148 2.40 20.46 20.87
N ASN A 149 3.36 19.81 21.53
CA ASN A 149 4.24 18.88 20.85
C ASN A 149 3.53 17.53 20.62
N PRO A 150 3.27 17.14 19.36
CA PRO A 150 2.48 15.95 19.07
C PRO A 150 3.20 14.64 19.44
N PHE A 151 4.53 14.65 19.60
CA PHE A 151 5.30 13.45 19.91
C PHE A 151 5.17 12.99 21.37
N TRP A 152 5.00 13.90 22.32
CA TRP A 152 4.90 13.55 23.75
C TRP A 152 3.71 14.20 24.49
N GLN A 153 2.97 15.11 23.86
CA GLN A 153 1.78 15.74 24.44
C GLN A 153 0.50 15.41 23.66
N GLY A 154 0.59 14.60 22.60
CA GLY A 154 -0.58 14.16 21.85
C GLY A 154 -1.33 13.03 22.57
N ASP A 155 -2.66 13.12 22.53
CA ASP A 155 -3.54 12.15 23.18
C ASP A 155 -3.76 10.90 22.31
N TYR A 156 -4.27 9.84 22.94
CA TYR A 156 -4.79 8.65 22.28
C TYR A 156 -6.31 8.57 22.41
N ALA A 157 -6.95 7.93 21.45
CA ALA A 157 -8.37 7.61 21.46
C ALA A 157 -8.59 6.19 20.91
N ASN A 158 -9.64 5.53 21.38
CA ASN A 158 -10.16 4.31 20.79
C ASN A 158 -10.98 4.70 19.56
N VAL A 159 -10.54 4.28 18.37
CA VAL A 159 -11.15 4.68 17.10
C VAL A 159 -11.84 3.47 16.49
N HIS A 160 -13.15 3.56 16.30
CA HIS A 160 -14.01 2.51 15.76
C HIS A 160 -14.22 2.68 14.28
N PHE A 161 -13.77 1.68 13.52
CA PHE A 161 -13.97 1.56 12.09
C PHE A 161 -15.12 0.62 11.83
N THR A 162 -16.03 1.06 10.95
CA THR A 162 -17.18 0.27 10.52
C THR A 162 -17.15 0.12 9.00
N PHE A 163 -17.28 -1.09 8.49
CA PHE A 163 -17.38 -1.38 7.07
C PHE A 163 -18.68 -2.11 6.75
N ILE A 164 -19.50 -1.55 5.87
CA ILE A 164 -20.76 -2.12 5.40
C ILE A 164 -20.47 -2.95 4.14
N PRO A 165 -20.56 -4.29 4.22
CA PRO A 165 -20.38 -5.13 3.05
C PRO A 165 -21.62 -5.08 2.14
N PRO A 166 -21.46 -5.47 0.86
CA PRO A 166 -22.60 -5.58 -0.06
C PRO A 166 -23.68 -6.50 0.52
N ASN A 167 -24.94 -6.06 0.45
CA ASN A 167 -26.11 -6.79 0.98
C ASN A 167 -26.08 -7.08 2.49
N ASN A 168 -25.23 -6.38 3.27
CA ASN A 168 -25.11 -6.54 4.72
C ASN A 168 -24.81 -8.00 5.12
N LYS A 169 -24.02 -8.71 4.32
CA LYS A 169 -23.60 -10.08 4.55
C LYS A 169 -22.09 -10.19 4.61
N PRO A 170 -21.53 -11.13 5.39
CA PRO A 170 -20.10 -11.33 5.41
C PRO A 170 -19.61 -11.84 4.05
N PHE A 171 -18.36 -11.56 3.72
CA PHE A 171 -17.74 -12.09 2.52
C PHE A 171 -17.52 -13.60 2.64
N ASP A 172 -18.08 -14.36 1.70
CA ASP A 172 -17.98 -15.82 1.69
C ASP A 172 -16.52 -16.28 1.64
N ASN A 173 -16.12 -17.12 2.60
CA ASN A 173 -14.78 -17.71 2.73
C ASN A 173 -13.63 -16.69 2.74
N LYS A 174 -13.88 -15.45 3.16
CA LYS A 174 -12.89 -14.38 3.21
C LYS A 174 -12.83 -13.71 4.58
N ASN A 175 -11.63 -13.27 4.93
CA ASN A 175 -11.38 -12.43 6.09
C ASN A 175 -11.18 -10.99 5.59
N LEU A 176 -11.68 -10.01 6.33
CA LEU A 176 -11.53 -8.59 6.03
C LEU A 176 -10.53 -7.98 7.01
N TYR A 177 -9.63 -7.14 6.50
CA TYR A 177 -8.60 -6.47 7.29
C TYR A 177 -8.51 -4.99 6.93
N ILE A 178 -8.04 -4.18 7.88
CA ILE A 178 -7.55 -2.83 7.64
C ILE A 178 -6.04 -2.88 7.38
N THR A 179 -5.62 -2.42 6.20
CA THR A 179 -4.19 -2.27 5.85
C THR A 179 -3.80 -0.80 5.84
N SER A 180 -2.68 -0.50 6.46
CA SER A 180 -2.05 0.82 6.51
C SER A 180 -0.64 0.68 7.06
N ASN A 181 0.17 1.71 6.89
CA ASN A 181 1.48 1.76 7.55
C ASN A 181 1.37 1.72 9.08
N PHE A 182 0.29 2.22 9.69
CA PHE A 182 0.12 2.13 11.16
C PHE A 182 -0.12 0.70 11.66
N THR A 183 -0.64 -0.20 10.82
CA THR A 183 -0.73 -1.64 11.09
C THR A 183 0.52 -2.40 10.62
N ASN A 184 1.55 -1.68 10.17
CA ASN A 184 2.74 -2.22 9.49
C ASN A 184 2.39 -3.09 8.26
N ASP A 185 1.24 -2.83 7.63
CA ASP A 185 0.69 -3.62 6.51
C ASP A 185 0.58 -5.14 6.83
N LYS A 186 0.47 -5.49 8.11
CA LYS A 186 0.35 -6.89 8.57
C LYS A 186 -1.11 -7.30 8.61
N LEU A 187 -1.41 -8.44 7.99
CA LEU A 187 -2.75 -9.06 8.01
C LEU A 187 -2.82 -10.13 9.10
N ASN A 188 -3.04 -9.68 10.33
CA ASN A 188 -3.16 -10.51 11.53
C ASN A 188 -4.47 -10.20 12.28
N GLU A 189 -4.71 -10.86 13.42
CA GLU A 189 -5.90 -10.62 14.25
C GLU A 189 -6.01 -9.16 14.75
N GLU A 190 -4.90 -8.43 14.89
CA GLU A 190 -4.93 -7.01 15.30
C GLU A 190 -5.53 -6.11 14.21
N SER A 191 -5.41 -6.50 12.94
CA SER A 191 -5.92 -5.75 11.78
C SER A 191 -7.24 -6.29 11.22
N LYS A 192 -7.66 -7.49 11.65
CA LYS A 192 -8.85 -8.20 11.18
C LYS A 192 -10.12 -7.54 11.72
N LEU A 193 -11.10 -7.29 10.85
CA LEU A 193 -12.44 -6.87 11.25
C LEU A 193 -13.31 -8.07 11.60
N GLU A 194 -14.17 -7.89 12.59
CA GLU A 194 -15.16 -8.88 13.02
C GLU A 194 -16.52 -8.52 12.45
N PHE A 195 -17.26 -9.52 11.98
CA PHE A 195 -18.60 -9.29 11.45
C PHE A 195 -19.61 -9.35 12.59
N ASN A 196 -20.44 -8.32 12.68
CA ASN A 196 -21.57 -8.21 13.58
C ASN A 196 -22.84 -8.61 12.82
N ASP A 197 -23.38 -9.80 13.11
CA ASP A 197 -24.57 -10.33 12.43
C ASP A 197 -25.86 -9.53 12.73
N ASP A 198 -25.94 -8.89 13.89
CA ASP A 198 -27.13 -8.13 14.29
C ASP A 198 -27.24 -6.80 13.52
N GLU A 199 -26.10 -6.14 13.30
CA GLU A 199 -26.02 -4.88 12.55
C GLU A 199 -25.73 -5.08 11.05
N GLY A 200 -25.23 -6.26 10.67
CA GLY A 200 -24.85 -6.60 9.30
C GLY A 200 -23.63 -5.82 8.79
N VAL A 201 -22.68 -5.50 9.69
CA VAL A 201 -21.48 -4.70 9.40
C VAL A 201 -20.22 -5.36 9.96
N TYR A 202 -19.07 -4.97 9.43
CA TYR A 202 -17.76 -5.32 9.97
C TYR A 202 -17.25 -4.21 10.88
N GLU A 203 -16.65 -4.58 12.01
CA GLU A 203 -16.18 -3.63 13.03
C GLU A 203 -14.74 -3.92 13.45
N LYS A 204 -13.97 -2.85 13.73
CA LYS A 204 -12.66 -2.95 14.37
C LYS A 204 -12.29 -1.66 15.08
N SER A 205 -11.68 -1.80 16.24
CA SER A 205 -11.21 -0.66 17.03
C SER A 205 -9.68 -0.64 17.11
N PHE A 206 -9.09 0.55 17.01
CA PHE A 206 -7.65 0.77 17.21
C PHE A 206 -7.42 1.88 18.23
N LEU A 207 -6.45 1.70 19.12
CA LEU A 207 -5.94 2.76 19.96
C LEU A 207 -4.99 3.64 19.13
N LEU A 208 -5.48 4.75 18.61
CA LEU A 208 -4.72 5.66 17.74
C LEU A 208 -4.36 6.95 18.45
N LYS A 209 -3.17 7.46 18.16
CA LYS A 209 -2.72 8.77 18.63
C LYS A 209 -3.33 9.86 17.76
N GLN A 210 -3.37 11.10 18.23
CA GLN A 210 -3.72 12.23 17.37
C GLN A 210 -2.81 12.30 16.14
N GLY A 211 -3.42 12.41 14.97
CA GLY A 211 -2.72 12.40 13.69
C GLY A 211 -3.64 12.30 12.50
N TYR A 212 -3.06 12.18 11.33
CA TYR A 212 -3.77 11.91 10.10
C TYR A 212 -3.41 10.51 9.63
N TYR A 213 -4.42 9.67 9.41
CA TYR A 213 -4.24 8.28 9.06
C TYR A 213 -4.87 8.00 7.71
N THR A 214 -4.16 7.27 6.86
CA THR A 214 -4.73 6.71 5.63
C THR A 214 -4.80 5.20 5.73
N TYR A 215 -5.85 4.58 5.18
CA TYR A 215 -6.13 3.16 5.33
C TYR A 215 -6.92 2.60 4.16
N SER A 216 -6.88 1.29 3.98
CA SER A 216 -7.62 0.57 2.95
C SER A 216 -8.16 -0.74 3.51
N TYR A 217 -9.30 -1.20 2.99
CA TYR A 217 -9.86 -2.50 3.32
C TYR A 217 -9.37 -3.56 2.34
N VAL A 218 -8.80 -4.65 2.85
CA VAL A 218 -8.31 -5.77 2.02
C VAL A 218 -8.90 -7.08 2.51
N THR A 219 -9.02 -8.03 1.58
CA THR A 219 -9.51 -9.39 1.87
C THR A 219 -8.45 -10.44 1.58
N THR A 220 -8.49 -11.52 2.33
CA THR A 220 -7.73 -12.76 2.07
C THR A 220 -8.67 -13.94 2.13
N ASP A 221 -8.32 -15.04 1.46
CA ASP A 221 -9.10 -16.28 1.50
C ASP A 221 -8.80 -17.06 2.79
N ASN A 222 -9.85 -17.44 3.52
CA ASN A 222 -9.75 -18.11 4.83
C ASN A 222 -8.96 -19.42 4.76
N ASN A 223 -9.03 -20.10 3.62
CA ASN A 223 -8.48 -21.44 3.42
C ASN A 223 -7.03 -21.43 2.93
N ASN A 224 -6.42 -20.27 2.70
CA ASN A 224 -5.05 -20.17 2.21
C ASN A 224 -4.27 -19.06 2.93
N PRO A 225 -3.38 -19.40 3.88
CA PRO A 225 -2.59 -18.43 4.63
C PRO A 225 -1.57 -17.68 3.76
N ASN A 226 -1.31 -18.14 2.52
CA ASN A 226 -0.45 -17.46 1.56
C ASN A 226 -1.22 -16.57 0.58
N THR A 227 -2.51 -16.31 0.82
CA THR A 227 -3.31 -15.44 -0.06
C THR A 227 -2.80 -14.01 0.02
N LYS A 228 -2.50 -13.43 -1.14
CA LYS A 228 -2.12 -12.01 -1.24
C LYS A 228 -3.32 -11.12 -0.87
N ALA A 229 -3.04 -9.99 -0.23
CA ALA A 229 -4.07 -9.01 0.10
C ALA A 229 -4.80 -8.56 -1.18
N ASN A 230 -6.14 -8.64 -1.16
CA ASN A 230 -6.96 -8.31 -2.31
C ASN A 230 -7.99 -7.24 -1.97
N GLN A 231 -7.89 -6.09 -2.61
CA GLN A 231 -8.80 -4.95 -2.44
C GLN A 231 -9.89 -4.85 -3.52
N SER A 232 -9.97 -5.82 -4.44
CA SER A 232 -10.85 -5.72 -5.62
C SER A 232 -12.34 -5.65 -5.29
N ILE A 233 -12.78 -6.38 -4.26
CA ILE A 233 -14.20 -6.42 -3.85
C ILE A 233 -14.57 -5.33 -2.84
N THR A 234 -13.58 -4.73 -2.19
CA THR A 234 -13.73 -3.67 -1.19
C THR A 234 -13.52 -2.30 -1.84
N GLU A 235 -12.28 -1.94 -2.17
CA GLU A 235 -11.93 -0.63 -2.73
C GLU A 235 -12.03 -0.57 -4.25
N GLY A 236 -11.82 -1.70 -4.94
CA GLY A 236 -11.71 -1.79 -6.39
C GLY A 236 -10.27 -1.67 -6.89
N ASN A 237 -10.14 -1.74 -8.21
CA ASN A 237 -8.88 -1.57 -8.92
C ASN A 237 -9.12 -0.63 -10.11
N LEU A 238 -8.48 0.53 -10.08
CA LEU A 238 -8.66 1.60 -11.05
C LEU A 238 -7.28 2.06 -11.53
N TRP A 239 -7.03 1.97 -12.83
CA TRP A 239 -5.73 2.33 -13.42
C TRP A 239 -5.28 3.76 -13.08
N ASP A 240 -6.22 4.70 -12.93
CA ASP A 240 -5.94 6.12 -12.68
C ASP A 240 -5.50 6.42 -11.23
N THR A 241 -5.56 5.44 -10.33
CA THR A 241 -5.16 5.56 -8.93
C THR A 241 -3.69 5.97 -8.80
N GLU A 242 -3.43 6.97 -7.96
CA GLU A 242 -2.09 7.35 -7.60
C GLU A 242 -1.43 6.28 -6.73
N ASN A 243 -0.26 5.82 -7.13
CA ASN A 243 0.56 4.86 -6.40
C ASN A 243 2.05 5.22 -6.58
N ASP A 244 2.82 4.97 -5.53
CA ASP A 244 4.27 5.03 -5.53
C ASP A 244 4.89 3.65 -5.71
N TYR A 245 5.73 3.50 -6.72
CA TYR A 245 6.51 2.28 -6.96
C TYR A 245 7.95 2.49 -6.57
N THR A 246 8.39 1.79 -5.52
CA THR A 246 9.79 1.82 -5.07
C THR A 246 10.53 0.61 -5.61
N VAL A 247 11.59 0.87 -6.36
CA VAL A 247 12.40 -0.12 -7.06
C VAL A 247 13.75 -0.22 -6.37
N PHE A 248 14.11 -1.43 -5.97
CA PHE A 248 15.39 -1.78 -5.36
C PHE A 248 16.17 -2.66 -6.32
N VAL A 249 17.44 -2.34 -6.52
CA VAL A 249 18.37 -3.16 -7.27
C VAL A 249 19.42 -3.69 -6.31
N TYR A 250 19.43 -5.00 -6.15
CA TYR A 250 20.46 -5.69 -5.39
C TYR A 250 21.49 -6.30 -6.32
N TYR A 251 22.75 -6.26 -5.91
CA TYR A 251 23.85 -6.92 -6.58
C TYR A 251 24.55 -7.89 -5.63
N ARG A 252 24.95 -9.05 -6.15
CA ARG A 252 25.86 -9.96 -5.47
C ARG A 252 27.02 -10.34 -6.39
N SER A 253 28.24 -10.01 -5.98
CA SER A 253 29.44 -10.50 -6.66
C SER A 253 29.55 -12.03 -6.51
N LEU A 254 30.26 -12.72 -7.41
CA LEU A 254 30.40 -14.18 -7.36
C LEU A 254 31.00 -14.68 -6.03
N ASN A 255 31.93 -13.90 -5.47
CA ASN A 255 32.56 -14.16 -4.17
C ASN A 255 31.88 -13.39 -3.02
N GLY A 256 30.74 -12.74 -3.31
CA GLY A 256 30.03 -11.87 -2.40
C GLY A 256 29.33 -12.63 -1.28
N ARG A 257 29.56 -12.22 -0.04
CA ARG A 257 28.95 -12.85 1.15
C ARG A 257 27.56 -12.33 1.47
N HIS A 258 27.14 -11.21 0.87
CA HIS A 258 25.85 -10.57 1.11
C HIS A 258 25.33 -9.92 -0.18
N ASP A 259 24.02 -9.64 -0.21
CA ASP A 259 23.39 -8.89 -1.29
C ASP A 259 23.52 -7.38 -0.97
N GLU A 260 24.12 -6.62 -1.88
CA GLU A 260 24.37 -5.17 -1.75
C GLU A 260 23.23 -4.41 -2.42
N LEU A 261 22.59 -3.48 -1.72
CA LEU A 261 21.63 -2.57 -2.35
C LEU A 261 22.41 -1.50 -3.11
N VAL A 262 22.43 -1.62 -4.45
CA VAL A 262 23.27 -0.79 -5.32
C VAL A 262 22.54 0.38 -5.95
N ALA A 263 21.21 0.35 -5.94
CA ALA A 263 20.38 1.49 -6.30
C ALA A 263 18.98 1.34 -5.72
N ILE A 264 18.36 2.48 -5.43
CA ILE A 264 16.96 2.58 -5.03
C ILE A 264 16.36 3.82 -5.71
N THR A 265 15.14 3.71 -6.22
CA THR A 265 14.39 4.87 -6.73
C THR A 265 12.90 4.68 -6.48
N THR A 266 12.16 5.77 -6.42
CA THR A 266 10.70 5.75 -6.32
C THR A 266 10.11 6.53 -7.48
N ALA A 267 9.12 5.96 -8.15
CA ALA A 267 8.36 6.60 -9.23
C ALA A 267 6.87 6.60 -8.88
N ASN A 268 6.23 7.75 -9.06
CA ASN A 268 4.80 7.92 -8.84
C ASN A 268 4.05 7.82 -10.18
N SER A 269 2.89 7.16 -10.17
CA SER A 269 2.09 6.92 -11.38
C SER A 269 1.43 8.17 -11.98
N LYS A 270 1.24 9.25 -11.22
CA LYS A 270 0.71 10.53 -11.74
C LYS A 270 1.75 11.48 -12.28
N LEU A 271 2.97 11.44 -11.76
CA LEU A 271 4.06 12.31 -12.20
C LEU A 271 4.61 11.97 -13.60
N LEU A 272 3.99 11.04 -14.33
CA LEU A 272 4.39 10.61 -15.67
C LEU A 272 3.77 11.40 -16.82
N ILE A 273 3.01 12.46 -16.54
CA ILE A 273 2.58 13.42 -17.57
C ILE A 273 3.55 14.61 -17.56
N ARG A 274 4.66 14.43 -18.30
CA ARG A 274 5.59 15.43 -18.89
C ARG A 274 6.04 16.62 -18.05
#